data_AF-A0A2U2JBP4-F1
#
_entry.id   AF-A0A2U2JBP4-F1
#
_cell.length_a   1.000
_cell.length_b   1.000
_cell.length_c   1.000
_cell.angle_alpha   90.00
_cell.angle_beta   90.00
_cell.angle_gamma   90.00
#
_symmetry.space_group_name_H-M   'P 1'
#
loop_
_entity.id
_entity.type
_entity.pdbx_description
1 polymer ?
#
loop_
_entity_poly.entity_id
_entity_poly.type
_entity_poly.pdbx_seq_one_letter_code
_entity_poly.pdbx_strand_id
1 'polypeptide(L)'
;MQQEGNIILNGVMLNAYPDSIGQKLGDTITMLKRPEFKDVFSLFYVLPTFFNSDLDRGFSIIDYNINKDLVSKEDLKTLEELGIMLKFDIVLNHLSVNSPQFKDLLKKGEASKFKDFFINWNTFWENNGVKNADDIIIPKEEFLNKLFMRKSGLPILKVPFPDGSEKPYWNTFYQEINYQKISVSDLDVLQNISKIKKEEICKKVNKVIEYKEDFETLNFDNSDLKSTILKIIESKKTFLGQMDVNAKSELVWNFYEKTLAKVRNFGCKILRLDAFAYLHKEIGKSNFFNKPGTWQYLERINQIAQKNDLILLPEIHAEYGLNLHDEVAKEGYQIYDFFLPGLMIHTLETANSKALLAWVKNIINKGYKTVNMLGCHDGIPVLDLKGKDVNGKYNKGLLEDTEIEFIMNTVLERGGRVKNLFDASGNKISYYQVNATFFSALNENEQKLLLARAIQMFMPGIPQVWYLDLFAGKNNYAAANKGGSGGHKEINRTTLTNKDIEKGLKKEVVLKQLRIMRLRNTSKAFLGKIVINDSKENQLNITWNNNKEFAQLKANLSTLSFTINFSENNIIKKLTF
;
A
#
# COMPACT_ATOMS: atom_id res chain seq x y z
N MET A 1 39.01 -3.98 -15.39
CA MET A 1 38.03 -4.75 -16.19
C MET A 1 36.99 -5.32 -15.24
N GLN A 2 35.97 -4.55 -14.89
CA GLN A 2 34.78 -5.07 -14.21
C GLN A 2 33.89 -5.68 -15.29
N GLN A 3 33.44 -6.93 -15.08
CA GLN A 3 32.41 -7.54 -15.93
C GLN A 3 31.18 -6.64 -15.94
N GLU A 4 30.82 -6.11 -17.10
CA GLU A 4 29.49 -5.52 -17.32
C GLU A 4 28.46 -6.62 -17.05
N GLY A 5 27.78 -6.54 -15.90
CA GLY A 5 26.73 -7.49 -15.54
C GLY A 5 25.59 -7.45 -16.56
N ASN A 6 25.13 -8.62 -17.02
CA ASN A 6 23.99 -8.78 -17.93
C ASN A 6 22.62 -8.45 -17.27
N ILE A 7 22.58 -7.58 -16.27
CA ILE A 7 21.38 -7.30 -15.47
C ILE A 7 20.65 -6.07 -16.05
N ILE A 8 19.36 -6.21 -16.36
CA ILE A 8 18.53 -5.10 -16.81
C ILE A 8 18.20 -4.21 -15.61
N LEU A 9 18.67 -2.95 -15.62
CA LEU A 9 18.43 -1.98 -14.54
C LEU A 9 16.93 -1.73 -14.23
N ASN A 10 16.05 -1.90 -15.23
CA ASN A 10 14.58 -1.90 -15.07
C ASN A 10 14.00 -3.33 -15.06
N GLY A 11 14.67 -4.23 -14.35
CA GLY A 11 14.40 -5.66 -14.31
C GLY A 11 13.23 -6.02 -13.38
N VAL A 12 13.23 -7.25 -12.86
CA VAL A 12 12.16 -7.73 -11.96
C VAL A 12 12.34 -7.12 -10.57
N MET A 13 11.22 -6.70 -9.97
CA MET A 13 11.17 -6.07 -8.66
C MET A 13 10.55 -7.00 -7.62
N LEU A 14 11.28 -7.34 -6.55
CA LEU A 14 10.69 -7.97 -5.36
C LEU A 14 9.87 -6.94 -4.58
N ASN A 15 8.75 -7.35 -3.97
CA ASN A 15 7.99 -6.54 -3.03
C ASN A 15 7.72 -7.34 -1.75
N ALA A 16 8.14 -6.80 -0.60
CA ALA A 16 7.99 -7.42 0.70
C ALA A 16 8.09 -6.39 1.84
N TYR A 17 7.57 -6.74 3.02
CA TYR A 17 7.97 -6.07 4.26
C TYR A 17 9.37 -6.55 4.68
N PRO A 18 10.14 -5.74 5.44
CA PRO A 18 11.38 -6.18 6.07
C PRO A 18 11.28 -7.54 6.78
N ASP A 19 10.15 -7.80 7.44
CA ASP A 19 9.85 -9.00 8.24
C ASP A 19 8.92 -9.98 7.52
N SER A 20 8.74 -9.85 6.20
CA SER A 20 7.95 -10.81 5.42
C SER A 20 8.62 -12.18 5.34
N ILE A 21 9.96 -12.21 5.34
CA ILE A 21 10.77 -13.42 5.43
C ILE A 21 11.51 -13.37 6.75
N GLY A 22 11.40 -14.42 7.56
CA GLY A 22 12.04 -14.49 8.88
C GLY A 22 11.48 -13.44 9.85
N GLN A 23 12.37 -12.65 10.45
CA GLN A 23 12.01 -11.63 11.44
C GLN A 23 12.49 -10.22 11.03
N LYS A 24 13.46 -10.12 10.12
CA LYS A 24 14.10 -8.85 9.73
C LYS A 24 14.63 -8.91 8.29
N LEU A 25 14.99 -7.75 7.73
CA LEU A 25 15.41 -7.63 6.33
C LEU A 25 16.59 -8.53 5.98
N GLY A 26 17.51 -8.74 6.94
CA GLY A 26 18.64 -9.66 6.79
C GLY A 26 18.26 -11.12 6.46
N ASP A 27 17.07 -11.59 6.87
CA ASP A 27 16.56 -12.92 6.49
C ASP A 27 16.16 -12.95 5.00
N THR A 28 15.52 -11.88 4.50
CA THR A 28 15.24 -11.72 3.07
C THR A 28 16.53 -11.65 2.26
N ILE A 29 17.54 -10.94 2.76
CA ILE A 29 18.86 -10.87 2.11
C ILE A 29 19.55 -12.24 2.09
N THR A 30 19.44 -13.01 3.17
CA THR A 30 19.96 -14.38 3.23
C THR A 30 19.30 -15.26 2.16
N MET A 31 17.98 -15.12 1.97
CA MET A 31 17.27 -15.76 0.86
C MET A 31 17.81 -15.30 -0.51
N LEU A 32 17.96 -13.98 -0.72
CA LEU A 32 18.44 -13.41 -1.99
C LEU A 32 19.87 -13.83 -2.36
N LYS A 33 20.72 -14.14 -1.37
CA LYS A 33 22.09 -14.65 -1.59
C LYS A 33 22.12 -16.10 -2.08
N ARG A 34 21.01 -16.85 -2.00
CA ARG A 34 21.01 -18.25 -2.42
C ARG A 34 21.10 -18.39 -3.95
N PRO A 35 21.73 -19.46 -4.47
CA PRO A 35 21.90 -19.65 -5.91
C PRO A 35 20.59 -19.60 -6.72
N GLU A 36 19.48 -20.08 -6.14
CA GLU A 36 18.17 -20.09 -6.77
C GLU A 36 17.63 -18.69 -7.09
N PHE A 37 18.11 -17.65 -6.40
CA PHE A 37 17.72 -16.25 -6.57
C PHE A 37 18.72 -15.42 -7.37
N LYS A 38 19.88 -15.99 -7.72
CA LYS A 38 20.90 -15.29 -8.51
C LYS A 38 20.28 -14.74 -9.80
N ASP A 39 20.51 -13.45 -10.04
CA ASP A 39 20.07 -12.67 -11.20
C ASP A 39 18.54 -12.63 -11.40
N VAL A 40 17.73 -12.96 -10.37
CA VAL A 40 16.27 -12.96 -10.47
C VAL A 40 15.69 -11.55 -10.32
N PHE A 41 16.25 -10.74 -9.43
CA PHE A 41 15.75 -9.40 -9.10
C PHE A 41 16.83 -8.35 -9.33
N SER A 42 16.41 -7.20 -9.85
CA SER A 42 17.25 -5.98 -9.96
C SER A 42 16.77 -4.87 -9.04
N LEU A 43 15.55 -5.02 -8.52
CA LEU A 43 14.85 -4.02 -7.73
C LEU A 43 14.23 -4.69 -6.50
N PHE A 44 14.19 -3.99 -5.38
CA PHE A 44 13.46 -4.41 -4.19
C PHE A 44 12.66 -3.23 -3.63
N TYR A 45 11.34 -3.34 -3.75
CA TYR A 45 10.40 -2.52 -3.01
C TYR A 45 10.26 -3.03 -1.58
N VAL A 46 10.85 -2.30 -0.64
CA VAL A 46 10.73 -2.59 0.79
C VAL A 46 9.65 -1.72 1.39
N LEU A 47 8.65 -2.34 2.01
CA LEU A 47 7.49 -1.65 2.57
C LEU A 47 7.82 -0.84 3.84
N PRO A 48 6.94 0.09 4.25
CA PRO A 48 7.33 1.21 5.12
C PRO A 48 7.76 0.89 6.54
N THR A 49 7.56 -0.33 7.07
CA THR A 49 8.16 -0.73 8.37
C THR A 49 9.69 -0.74 8.35
N PHE A 50 10.30 -0.53 7.18
CA PHE A 50 11.69 -0.13 7.03
C PHE A 50 12.04 1.11 7.87
N PHE A 51 11.10 2.04 8.03
CA PHE A 51 11.24 3.25 8.84
C PHE A 51 10.59 3.09 10.22
N ASN A 52 10.92 3.99 11.15
CA ASN A 52 10.24 4.03 12.45
C ASN A 52 8.77 4.40 12.27
N SER A 53 7.88 3.52 12.70
CA SER A 53 6.43 3.60 12.48
C SER A 53 5.66 2.87 13.58
N ASP A 54 4.36 3.14 13.71
CA ASP A 54 3.50 2.46 14.71
C ASP A 54 2.27 1.76 14.10
N LEU A 55 1.31 2.51 13.56
CA LEU A 55 0.07 1.99 12.95
C LEU A 55 0.22 1.64 11.48
N ASP A 56 -0.81 0.93 10.99
CA ASP A 56 -1.01 0.60 9.57
C ASP A 56 0.22 -0.06 8.94
N ARG A 57 0.88 -0.92 9.72
CA ARG A 57 2.06 -1.72 9.32
C ARG A 57 3.08 -0.89 8.52
N GLY A 58 3.44 0.29 9.04
CA GLY A 58 4.46 1.14 8.46
C GLY A 58 3.94 2.48 7.92
N PHE A 59 2.66 2.59 7.54
CA PHE A 59 2.15 3.81 6.91
C PHE A 59 1.86 4.95 7.90
N SER A 60 1.94 4.70 9.21
CA SER A 60 1.97 5.75 10.23
C SER A 60 3.42 6.05 10.65
N ILE A 61 4.10 6.90 9.86
CA ILE A 61 5.53 7.19 9.99
C ILE A 61 5.79 8.12 11.18
N ILE A 62 6.66 7.71 12.09
CA ILE A 62 7.21 8.54 13.17
C ILE A 62 8.34 9.40 12.62
N ASP A 63 9.30 8.77 11.95
CA ASP A 63 10.37 9.42 11.22
C ASP A 63 10.94 8.49 10.12
N TYR A 64 11.64 9.08 9.16
CA TYR A 64 12.29 8.34 8.07
C TYR A 64 13.71 7.85 8.45
N ASN A 65 14.01 7.62 9.73
CA ASN A 65 15.19 6.85 10.10
C ASN A 65 14.85 5.36 10.00
N ILE A 66 15.89 4.55 9.77
CA ILE A 66 15.77 3.10 9.71
C ILE A 66 15.23 2.55 11.03
N ASN A 67 14.23 1.68 10.95
CA ASN A 67 13.78 0.84 12.06
C ASN A 67 14.88 -0.18 12.39
N LYS A 68 15.61 0.07 13.47
CA LYS A 68 16.79 -0.73 13.86
C LYS A 68 16.45 -2.15 14.31
N ASP A 69 15.18 -2.42 14.64
CA ASP A 69 14.73 -3.76 15.00
C ASP A 69 14.61 -4.65 13.76
N LEU A 70 14.33 -4.05 12.59
CA LEU A 70 14.05 -4.77 11.35
C LEU A 70 15.14 -4.61 10.28
N VAL A 71 15.95 -3.55 10.35
CA VAL A 71 16.88 -3.19 9.27
C VAL A 71 18.18 -2.63 9.85
N SER A 72 19.31 -3.08 9.29
CA SER A 72 20.65 -2.59 9.61
C SER A 72 21.29 -1.86 8.43
N LYS A 73 22.36 -1.10 8.68
CA LYS A 73 23.13 -0.47 7.60
C LYS A 73 23.87 -1.50 6.73
N GLU A 74 24.24 -2.64 7.29
CA GLU A 74 24.91 -3.73 6.56
C GLU A 74 23.95 -4.37 5.54
N ASP A 75 22.65 -4.41 5.84
CA ASP A 75 21.63 -4.88 4.91
C ASP A 75 21.62 -4.03 3.63
N LEU A 76 21.72 -2.70 3.76
CA LEU A 76 21.76 -1.78 2.62
C LEU A 76 22.99 -1.98 1.75
N LYS A 77 24.16 -2.09 2.39
CA LYS A 77 25.43 -2.38 1.71
C LYS A 77 25.37 -3.72 0.97
N THR A 78 24.80 -4.74 1.59
CA THR A 78 24.65 -6.04 0.96
C THR A 78 23.69 -6.00 -0.25
N LEU A 79 22.60 -5.24 -0.18
CA LEU A 79 21.68 -5.07 -1.31
C LEU A 79 22.36 -4.34 -2.48
N GLU A 80 23.20 -3.35 -2.19
CA GLU A 80 24.04 -2.67 -3.19
C GLU A 80 25.05 -3.64 -3.82
N GLU A 81 25.74 -4.48 -3.03
CA GLU A 81 26.66 -5.51 -3.51
C GLU A 81 25.97 -6.57 -4.39
N LEU A 82 24.68 -6.85 -4.13
CA LEU A 82 23.84 -7.73 -4.96
C LEU A 82 23.33 -7.02 -6.23
N GLY A 83 23.60 -5.73 -6.42
CA GLY A 83 23.13 -4.94 -7.55
C GLY A 83 21.61 -4.69 -7.52
N ILE A 84 21.00 -4.70 -6.33
CA ILE A 84 19.56 -4.53 -6.14
C ILE A 84 19.27 -3.08 -5.75
N MET A 85 18.62 -2.34 -6.64
CA MET A 85 18.17 -0.98 -6.36
C MET A 85 16.91 -0.96 -5.50
N LEU A 86 16.79 0.03 -4.61
CA LEU A 86 15.67 0.08 -3.68
C LEU A 86 14.54 0.98 -4.17
N LYS A 87 13.33 0.56 -3.84
CA LYS A 87 12.13 1.38 -3.91
C LYS A 87 11.57 1.52 -2.50
N PHE A 88 11.15 2.72 -2.14
CA PHE A 88 10.50 3.01 -0.87
C PHE A 88 9.22 3.82 -1.07
N ASP A 89 8.40 3.82 -0.05
CA ASP A 89 7.31 4.78 0.11
C ASP A 89 7.83 6.12 0.62
N ILE A 90 7.18 7.17 0.14
CA ILE A 90 7.07 8.41 0.90
C ILE A 90 5.60 8.69 1.18
N VAL A 91 5.26 8.60 2.46
CA VAL A 91 3.97 8.99 3.01
C VAL A 91 3.97 10.51 3.16
N LEU A 92 3.49 11.19 2.12
CA LEU A 92 3.42 12.65 2.09
C LEU A 92 2.18 13.17 2.80
N ASN A 93 1.06 12.45 2.76
CA ASN A 93 -0.21 12.99 3.24
C ASN A 93 -0.24 13.20 4.77
N HIS A 94 0.48 12.39 5.55
CA HIS A 94 0.36 12.36 7.01
C HIS A 94 1.63 11.86 7.71
N LEU A 95 1.72 12.13 9.01
CA LEU A 95 2.69 11.54 9.94
C LEU A 95 2.00 10.99 11.19
N SER A 96 2.67 10.10 11.92
CA SER A 96 2.18 9.59 13.20
C SER A 96 2.00 10.72 14.22
N VAL A 97 1.00 10.57 15.10
CA VAL A 97 0.89 11.32 16.37
C VAL A 97 2.20 11.28 17.17
N ASN A 98 2.98 10.21 17.04
CA ASN A 98 4.26 10.06 17.72
C ASN A 98 5.44 10.74 17.02
N SER A 99 5.23 11.34 15.84
CA SER A 99 6.29 12.08 15.14
C SER A 99 6.83 13.23 15.99
N PRO A 100 8.12 13.57 15.86
CA PRO A 100 8.72 14.70 16.60
C PRO A 100 7.95 16.01 16.43
N GLN A 101 7.41 16.24 15.23
CA GLN A 101 6.63 17.43 14.88
C GLN A 101 5.30 17.48 15.65
N PHE A 102 4.54 16.38 15.65
CA PHE A 102 3.25 16.34 16.34
C PHE A 102 3.42 16.31 17.86
N LYS A 103 4.45 15.62 18.39
CA LYS A 103 4.77 15.66 19.82
C LYS A 103 5.14 17.07 20.31
N ASP A 104 5.88 17.85 19.53
CA ASP A 104 6.17 19.24 19.87
C ASP A 104 4.91 20.11 19.87
N LEU A 105 4.00 19.86 18.90
CA LEU A 105 2.68 20.50 18.85
C LEU A 105 1.83 20.17 20.10
N LEU A 106 1.71 18.89 20.47
CA LEU A 106 0.97 18.49 21.67
C LEU A 106 1.60 19.04 22.96
N LYS A 107 2.92 19.24 22.99
CA LYS A 107 3.62 19.78 24.17
C LYS A 107 3.50 21.30 24.31
N LYS A 108 3.50 22.04 23.20
CA LYS A 108 3.59 23.52 23.21
C LYS A 108 2.32 24.22 22.73
N GLY A 109 1.35 23.48 22.17
CA GLY A 109 0.14 24.03 21.60
C GLY A 109 0.43 25.11 20.56
N GLU A 110 -0.23 26.26 20.69
CA GLU A 110 -0.08 27.41 19.79
C GLU A 110 1.34 28.02 19.77
N ALA A 111 2.16 27.74 20.78
CA ALA A 111 3.56 28.18 20.82
C ALA A 111 4.51 27.24 20.05
N SER A 112 4.01 26.11 19.53
CA SER A 112 4.82 25.22 18.69
C SER A 112 5.12 25.86 17.33
N LYS A 113 6.35 25.71 16.87
CA LYS A 113 6.72 26.04 15.48
C LYS A 113 6.00 25.16 14.45
N PHE A 114 5.43 24.03 14.89
CA PHE A 114 4.70 23.08 14.04
C PHE A 114 3.18 23.28 14.10
N LYS A 115 2.68 24.37 14.69
CA LYS A 115 1.23 24.67 14.74
C LYS A 115 0.54 24.61 13.37
N ASP A 116 1.22 25.08 12.33
CA ASP A 116 0.73 25.08 10.95
C ASP A 116 1.27 23.90 10.12
N PHE A 117 2.01 22.97 10.73
CA PHE A 117 2.52 21.78 10.04
C PHE A 117 1.42 20.74 9.79
N PHE A 118 0.43 20.69 10.69
CA PHE A 118 -0.73 19.81 10.60
C PHE A 118 -2.00 20.65 10.42
N ILE A 119 -3.11 19.99 10.10
CA ILE A 119 -4.36 20.69 9.81
C ILE A 119 -5.28 20.60 11.02
N ASN A 120 -5.43 21.72 11.75
CA ASN A 120 -6.49 21.88 12.72
C ASN A 120 -7.83 21.94 11.98
N TRP A 121 -8.73 21.01 12.28
CA TRP A 121 -10.01 20.87 11.59
C TRP A 121 -10.90 22.11 11.76
N ASN A 122 -10.99 22.63 12.98
CA ASN A 122 -11.82 23.80 13.26
C ASN A 122 -11.28 25.05 12.57
N THR A 123 -9.96 25.25 12.59
CA THR A 123 -9.35 26.36 11.86
C THR A 123 -9.58 26.24 10.35
N PHE A 124 -9.48 25.02 9.80
CA PHE A 124 -9.74 24.80 8.37
C PHE A 124 -11.18 25.16 7.97
N TRP A 125 -12.17 24.85 8.81
CA TRP A 125 -13.59 25.09 8.53
C TRP A 125 -14.14 26.37 9.14
N GLU A 126 -13.28 27.26 9.63
CA GLU A 126 -13.69 28.55 10.19
C GLU A 126 -14.59 29.30 9.19
N ASN A 127 -15.70 29.86 9.68
CA ASN A 127 -16.75 30.54 8.89
C ASN A 127 -17.49 29.67 7.85
N ASN A 128 -17.19 28.36 7.77
CA ASN A 128 -17.70 27.44 6.75
C ASN A 128 -18.45 26.24 7.35
N GLY A 129 -18.92 26.38 8.60
CA GLY A 129 -19.67 25.35 9.30
C GLY A 129 -20.24 25.85 10.64
N VAL A 130 -20.89 24.95 11.38
CA VAL A 130 -21.45 25.22 12.71
C VAL A 130 -20.83 24.27 13.72
N LYS A 131 -20.41 24.80 14.86
CA LYS A 131 -19.80 24.03 15.94
C LYS A 131 -20.86 23.18 16.66
N ASN A 132 -20.58 21.88 16.84
CA ASN A 132 -21.45 20.97 17.60
C ASN A 132 -21.13 21.01 19.11
N ALA A 133 -21.81 20.15 19.89
CA ALA A 133 -21.62 20.05 21.34
C ALA A 133 -20.21 19.60 21.76
N ASP A 134 -19.46 18.94 20.88
CA ASP A 134 -18.12 18.40 21.14
C ASP A 134 -16.98 19.36 20.75
N ASP A 135 -17.32 20.63 20.51
CA ASP A 135 -16.43 21.68 20.00
C ASP A 135 -15.89 21.41 18.59
N ILE A 136 -16.58 20.62 17.76
CA ILE A 136 -16.18 20.31 16.37
C ILE A 136 -17.02 21.12 15.40
N ILE A 137 -16.39 21.81 14.44
CA ILE A 137 -17.10 22.45 13.34
C ILE A 137 -17.61 21.39 12.37
N ILE A 138 -18.93 21.31 12.19
CA ILE A 138 -19.57 20.52 11.14
C ILE A 138 -19.64 21.40 9.89
N PRO A 139 -18.98 21.02 8.77
CA PRO A 139 -19.00 21.81 7.54
C PRO A 139 -20.42 21.99 7.02
N LYS A 140 -20.68 23.11 6.32
CA LYS A 140 -21.94 23.30 5.58
C LYS A 140 -22.18 22.12 4.64
N GLU A 141 -23.44 21.74 4.47
CA GLU A 141 -23.86 20.58 3.69
C GLU A 141 -23.30 20.59 2.25
N GLU A 142 -23.27 21.75 1.60
CA GLU A 142 -22.72 21.94 0.25
C GLU A 142 -21.22 21.56 0.11
N PHE A 143 -20.47 21.60 1.22
CA PHE A 143 -19.07 21.20 1.29
C PHE A 143 -18.94 19.75 1.73
N LEU A 144 -19.71 19.36 2.75
CA LEU A 144 -19.71 18.00 3.31
C LEU A 144 -20.04 16.96 2.25
N ASN A 145 -21.05 17.22 1.41
CA ASN A 145 -21.49 16.30 0.34
C ASN A 145 -20.45 16.11 -0.78
N LYS A 146 -19.44 16.98 -0.86
CA LYS A 146 -18.35 16.86 -1.85
C LYS A 146 -17.16 16.06 -1.30
N LEU A 147 -16.98 16.00 0.02
CA LEU A 147 -15.82 15.38 0.64
C LEU A 147 -15.73 13.89 0.30
N PHE A 148 -14.57 13.47 -0.19
CA PHE A 148 -14.27 12.08 -0.42
C PHE A 148 -13.82 11.42 0.89
N MET A 149 -14.70 10.63 1.51
CA MET A 149 -14.46 10.01 2.81
C MET A 149 -13.81 8.62 2.70
N ARG A 150 -12.91 8.31 3.64
CA ARG A 150 -12.20 7.02 3.75
C ARG A 150 -12.55 6.20 4.99
N LYS A 151 -13.35 6.78 5.88
CA LYS A 151 -13.93 6.16 7.08
C LYS A 151 -15.29 6.80 7.36
N SER A 152 -16.10 6.15 8.20
CA SER A 152 -17.36 6.70 8.67
C SER A 152 -17.14 7.96 9.51
N GLY A 153 -18.07 8.91 9.43
CA GLY A 153 -17.99 10.18 10.14
C GLY A 153 -16.93 11.13 9.56
N LEU A 154 -16.63 12.20 10.32
CA LEU A 154 -15.65 13.21 9.90
C LEU A 154 -14.21 12.66 10.00
N PRO A 155 -13.30 13.08 9.10
CA PRO A 155 -11.91 12.65 9.10
C PRO A 155 -11.10 13.39 10.16
N ILE A 156 -11.42 13.18 11.43
CA ILE A 156 -10.79 13.85 12.57
C ILE A 156 -10.30 12.87 13.63
N LEU A 157 -9.31 13.32 14.39
CA LEU A 157 -8.93 12.79 15.70
C LEU A 157 -8.84 13.96 16.69
N LYS A 158 -9.55 13.87 17.82
CA LYS A 158 -9.41 14.83 18.93
C LYS A 158 -8.18 14.47 19.75
N VAL A 159 -7.32 15.46 19.99
CA VAL A 159 -6.06 15.29 20.74
C VAL A 159 -5.95 16.32 21.87
N PRO A 160 -5.36 15.94 23.01
CA PRO A 160 -5.24 16.84 24.16
C PRO A 160 -4.18 17.91 23.92
N PHE A 161 -4.44 19.13 24.38
CA PHE A 161 -3.55 20.28 24.30
C PHE A 161 -3.09 20.75 25.70
N PRO A 162 -1.97 21.48 25.81
CA PRO A 162 -1.41 21.88 27.11
C PRO A 162 -2.30 22.80 27.95
N ASP A 163 -3.27 23.47 27.31
CA ASP A 163 -4.25 24.33 27.96
C ASP A 163 -5.43 23.53 28.57
N GLY A 164 -5.40 22.20 28.48
CA GLY A 164 -6.45 21.31 28.95
C GLY A 164 -7.59 21.11 27.95
N SER A 165 -7.56 21.77 26.80
CA SER A 165 -8.55 21.56 25.73
C SER A 165 -8.24 20.30 24.92
N GLU A 166 -9.24 19.78 24.21
CA GLU A 166 -9.05 18.80 23.14
C GLU A 166 -9.33 19.46 21.80
N LYS A 167 -8.38 19.41 20.87
CA LYS A 167 -8.52 20.02 19.55
C LYS A 167 -8.69 18.95 18.47
N PRO A 168 -9.65 19.11 17.54
CA PRO A 168 -9.81 18.19 16.42
C PRO A 168 -8.77 18.49 15.33
N TYR A 169 -7.96 17.50 14.99
CA TYR A 169 -7.02 17.55 13.87
C TYR A 169 -7.46 16.62 12.76
N TRP A 170 -7.17 17.01 11.52
CA TRP A 170 -7.48 16.22 10.34
C TRP A 170 -6.72 14.89 10.37
N ASN A 171 -7.46 13.79 10.25
CA ASN A 171 -6.99 12.42 10.19
C ASN A 171 -7.85 11.66 9.18
N THR A 172 -7.36 11.56 7.94
CA THR A 172 -8.08 10.95 6.81
C THR A 172 -8.20 9.43 6.96
N PHE A 173 -7.19 8.80 7.56
CA PHE A 173 -7.03 7.34 7.60
C PHE A 173 -7.19 6.78 9.01
N TYR A 174 -6.30 5.86 9.41
CA TYR A 174 -6.39 5.11 10.66
C TYR A 174 -6.10 5.99 11.89
N GLN A 175 -6.79 5.64 12.97
CA GLN A 175 -6.58 6.13 14.31
C GLN A 175 -6.87 5.01 15.30
N GLU A 176 -6.21 5.04 16.45
CA GLU A 176 -6.49 4.16 17.57
C GLU A 176 -6.32 4.96 18.87
N ILE A 177 -7.30 4.82 19.76
CA ILE A 177 -7.25 5.36 21.11
C ILE A 177 -7.06 4.18 22.05
N ASN A 178 -5.95 4.19 22.77
CA ASN A 178 -5.58 3.16 23.73
C ASN A 178 -5.57 3.77 25.14
N TYR A 179 -5.62 2.91 26.16
CA TYR A 179 -5.58 3.33 27.56
C TYR A 179 -4.48 2.54 28.27
N GLN A 180 -3.62 3.25 29.00
CA GLN A 180 -2.61 2.57 29.82
C GLN A 180 -3.24 1.96 31.08
N LYS A 181 -2.71 0.82 31.51
CA LYS A 181 -3.11 0.21 32.79
C LYS A 181 -2.91 1.21 33.94
N ILE A 182 -3.89 1.26 34.83
CA ILE A 182 -3.82 2.03 36.07
C ILE A 182 -3.19 1.19 37.18
N SER A 183 -2.55 1.87 38.12
CA SER A 183 -1.86 1.34 39.27
C SER A 183 -2.42 1.96 40.55
N VAL A 184 -2.09 1.38 41.71
CA VAL A 184 -2.60 1.87 43.00
C VAL A 184 -2.22 3.34 43.24
N SER A 185 -1.03 3.77 42.79
CA SER A 185 -0.58 5.16 42.92
C SER A 185 -1.41 6.14 42.09
N ASP A 186 -2.00 5.70 40.96
CA ASP A 186 -2.88 6.56 40.18
C ASP A 186 -4.19 6.86 40.93
N LEU A 187 -4.54 6.03 41.92
CA LEU A 187 -5.73 6.16 42.76
C LEU A 187 -5.45 6.93 44.06
N ASP A 188 -4.27 7.55 44.23
CA ASP A 188 -3.91 8.28 45.47
C ASP A 188 -4.76 9.53 45.70
N VAL A 189 -5.38 10.07 44.65
CA VAL A 189 -6.39 11.13 44.75
C VAL A 189 -7.64 10.69 45.55
N LEU A 190 -7.87 9.39 45.69
CA LEU A 190 -8.97 8.82 46.47
C LEU A 190 -8.51 8.61 47.92
N GLN A 191 -8.74 9.60 48.77
CA GLN A 191 -8.27 9.63 50.16
C GLN A 191 -9.02 8.65 51.10
N ASN A 192 -10.28 8.31 50.80
CA ASN A 192 -11.15 7.51 51.67
C ASN A 192 -11.31 6.04 51.21
N ILE A 193 -10.34 5.50 50.48
CA ILE A 193 -10.40 4.12 49.95
C ILE A 193 -9.20 3.32 50.44
N SER A 194 -9.47 2.15 51.03
CA SER A 194 -8.43 1.25 51.52
C SER A 194 -7.54 0.75 50.37
N LYS A 195 -6.28 0.43 50.68
CA LYS A 195 -5.33 -0.10 49.69
C LYS A 195 -5.87 -1.35 48.97
N ILE A 196 -6.54 -2.24 49.72
CA ILE A 196 -7.15 -3.47 49.18
C ILE A 196 -8.22 -3.11 48.12
N LYS A 197 -9.10 -2.16 48.42
CA LYS A 197 -10.14 -1.73 47.47
C LYS A 197 -9.53 -1.01 46.25
N LYS A 198 -8.44 -0.25 46.42
CA LYS A 198 -7.68 0.32 45.29
C LYS A 198 -7.11 -0.77 44.37
N GLU A 199 -6.54 -1.84 44.94
CA GLU A 199 -6.04 -2.99 44.16
C GLU A 199 -7.16 -3.70 43.37
N GLU A 200 -8.35 -3.87 43.98
CA GLU A 200 -9.53 -4.41 43.29
C GLU A 200 -10.00 -3.51 42.14
N ILE A 201 -10.01 -2.20 42.34
CA ILE A 201 -10.35 -1.22 41.29
C ILE A 201 -9.35 -1.34 40.13
N CYS A 202 -8.05 -1.34 40.40
CA CYS A 202 -7.03 -1.51 39.38
C CYS A 202 -7.22 -2.81 38.59
N LYS A 203 -7.51 -3.94 39.27
CA LYS A 203 -7.78 -5.22 38.60
C LYS A 203 -9.00 -5.13 37.67
N LYS A 204 -10.12 -4.56 38.13
CA LYS A 204 -11.34 -4.40 37.32
C LYS A 204 -11.09 -3.51 36.10
N VAL A 205 -10.50 -2.33 36.30
CA VAL A 205 -10.23 -1.38 35.22
C VAL A 205 -9.23 -1.95 34.23
N ASN A 206 -8.12 -2.53 34.70
CA ASN A 206 -7.10 -3.09 33.81
C ASN A 206 -7.61 -4.29 33.02
N LYS A 207 -8.59 -5.03 33.56
CA LYS A 207 -9.30 -6.08 32.82
C LYS A 207 -10.10 -5.48 31.66
N VAL A 208 -10.91 -4.44 31.91
CA VAL A 208 -11.67 -3.74 30.86
C VAL A 208 -10.74 -3.17 29.78
N ILE A 209 -9.62 -2.54 30.18
CA ILE A 209 -8.58 -2.05 29.26
C ILE A 209 -7.99 -3.20 28.42
N GLU A 210 -7.63 -4.31 29.05
CA GLU A 210 -6.98 -5.45 28.40
C GLU A 210 -7.90 -6.16 27.39
N TYR A 211 -9.19 -6.27 27.71
CA TYR A 211 -10.20 -6.86 26.82
C TYR A 211 -10.84 -5.85 25.86
N LYS A 212 -10.42 -4.58 25.87
CA LYS A 212 -10.99 -3.48 25.06
C LYS A 212 -12.52 -3.38 25.21
N GLU A 213 -13.02 -3.61 26.42
CA GLU A 213 -14.45 -3.50 26.76
C GLU A 213 -14.84 -2.04 26.98
N ASP A 214 -16.14 -1.74 26.88
CA ASP A 214 -16.67 -0.40 27.15
C ASP A 214 -16.54 -0.06 28.64
N PHE A 215 -15.95 1.09 28.97
CA PHE A 215 -15.81 1.55 30.36
C PHE A 215 -17.15 1.79 31.05
N GLU A 216 -18.26 1.93 30.31
CA GLU A 216 -19.59 2.00 30.91
C GLU A 216 -19.98 0.73 31.67
N THR A 217 -19.39 -0.41 31.30
CA THR A 217 -19.56 -1.70 32.00
C THR A 217 -18.95 -1.71 33.40
N LEU A 218 -18.06 -0.75 33.71
CA LEU A 218 -17.50 -0.60 35.05
C LEU A 218 -18.60 -0.19 36.03
N ASN A 219 -18.94 -1.11 36.92
CA ASN A 219 -19.86 -0.87 38.02
C ASN A 219 -19.11 -0.73 39.35
N PHE A 220 -19.30 0.42 39.98
CA PHE A 220 -18.75 0.75 41.29
C PHE A 220 -19.88 1.18 42.22
N ASP A 221 -19.72 0.92 43.51
CA ASP A 221 -20.75 1.13 44.54
C ASP A 221 -21.18 2.62 44.69
N ASN A 222 -20.44 3.56 44.08
CA ASN A 222 -20.67 5.01 44.15
C ASN A 222 -20.45 5.68 42.78
N SER A 223 -21.38 6.53 42.34
CA SER A 223 -21.32 7.28 41.08
C SER A 223 -20.13 8.26 41.00
N ASP A 224 -19.77 8.91 42.11
CA ASP A 224 -18.65 9.85 42.19
C ASP A 224 -17.31 9.12 42.07
N LEU A 225 -17.25 7.89 42.59
CA LEU A 225 -16.11 6.99 42.42
C LEU A 225 -15.96 6.57 40.95
N LYS A 226 -17.05 6.18 40.28
CA LYS A 226 -17.04 5.88 38.83
C LYS A 226 -16.54 7.08 38.04
N SER A 227 -17.08 8.28 38.28
CA SER A 227 -16.66 9.51 37.60
C SER A 227 -15.17 9.81 37.79
N THR A 228 -14.65 9.66 39.01
CA THR A 228 -13.24 9.92 39.31
C THR A 228 -12.32 8.88 38.65
N ILE A 229 -12.71 7.60 38.66
CA ILE A 229 -11.95 6.54 37.99
C ILE A 229 -11.94 6.76 36.47
N LEU A 230 -13.08 7.13 35.87
CA LEU A 230 -13.15 7.47 34.45
C LEU A 230 -12.21 8.63 34.10
N LYS A 231 -12.14 9.68 34.93
CA LYS A 231 -11.15 10.77 34.74
C LYS A 231 -9.70 10.28 34.79
N ILE A 232 -9.38 9.34 35.67
CA ILE A 232 -8.02 8.75 35.76
C ILE A 232 -7.73 7.92 34.51
N ILE A 233 -8.67 7.09 34.05
CA ILE A 233 -8.55 6.31 32.81
C ILE A 233 -8.31 7.26 31.62
N GLU A 234 -9.14 8.31 31.52
CA GLU A 234 -9.04 9.36 30.50
C GLU A 234 -7.68 10.07 30.51
N SER A 235 -7.12 10.34 31.69
CA SER A 235 -5.77 10.93 31.82
C SER A 235 -4.65 10.02 31.30
N LYS A 236 -4.91 8.72 31.17
CA LYS A 236 -3.97 7.70 30.68
C LYS A 236 -4.23 7.26 29.24
N LYS A 237 -5.01 8.06 28.51
CA LYS A 237 -5.28 7.87 27.09
C LYS A 237 -3.99 8.07 26.28
N THR A 238 -3.72 7.13 25.38
CA THR A 238 -2.67 7.24 24.37
C THR A 238 -3.28 7.21 23.00
N PHE A 239 -2.70 7.99 22.10
CA PHE A 239 -3.24 8.21 20.77
C PHE A 239 -2.26 7.70 19.74
N LEU A 240 -2.79 6.95 18.79
CA LEU A 240 -2.12 6.64 17.56
C LEU A 240 -2.99 7.16 16.41
N GLY A 241 -2.36 7.71 15.38
CA GLY A 241 -3.10 8.29 14.27
C GLY A 241 -2.21 8.81 13.16
N GLN A 242 -2.73 8.74 11.95
CA GLN A 242 -2.15 9.27 10.73
C GLN A 242 -2.60 10.73 10.55
N MET A 243 -1.87 11.67 11.15
CA MET A 243 -2.23 13.09 11.20
C MET A 243 -1.87 13.80 9.89
N ASP A 244 -2.88 14.32 9.19
CA ASP A 244 -2.67 14.94 7.89
C ASP A 244 -1.84 16.21 8.00
N VAL A 245 -0.84 16.32 7.14
CA VAL A 245 0.04 17.50 7.09
C VAL A 245 -0.59 18.60 6.25
N ASN A 246 -0.24 19.84 6.57
CA ASN A 246 -0.66 21.02 5.85
C ASN A 246 0.34 21.34 4.73
N ALA A 247 0.03 20.93 3.50
CA ALA A 247 0.89 21.21 2.34
C ALA A 247 1.01 22.70 1.96
N LYS A 248 0.26 23.61 2.61
CA LYS A 248 0.46 25.06 2.50
C LYS A 248 1.64 25.55 3.36
N SER A 249 2.16 24.72 4.26
CA SER A 249 3.28 25.05 5.15
C SER A 249 4.63 24.74 4.52
N GLU A 250 5.52 25.74 4.47
CA GLU A 250 6.89 25.55 3.99
C GLU A 250 7.72 24.60 4.88
N LEU A 251 7.35 24.44 6.15
CA LEU A 251 8.00 23.45 7.02
C LEU A 251 7.76 22.01 6.54
N VAL A 252 6.60 21.74 5.93
CA VAL A 252 6.28 20.44 5.33
C VAL A 252 7.14 20.19 4.09
N TRP A 253 7.31 21.19 3.23
CA TRP A 253 8.18 21.07 2.05
C TRP A 253 9.67 20.93 2.40
N ASN A 254 10.15 21.65 3.42
CA ASN A 254 11.48 21.46 3.98
C ASN A 254 11.68 20.06 4.57
N PHE A 255 10.63 19.48 5.17
CA PHE A 255 10.65 18.11 5.64
C PHE A 255 10.72 17.11 4.48
N TYR A 256 9.99 17.34 3.38
CA TYR A 256 10.09 16.52 2.18
C TYR A 256 11.49 16.57 1.56
N GLU A 257 12.09 17.75 1.41
CA GLU A 257 13.44 17.90 0.86
C GLU A 257 14.49 17.10 1.65
N LYS A 258 14.45 17.20 2.98
CA LYS A 258 15.32 16.40 3.86
C LYS A 258 15.04 14.90 3.78
N THR A 259 13.77 14.53 3.67
CA THR A 259 13.35 13.12 3.58
C THR A 259 13.82 12.49 2.27
N LEU A 260 13.63 13.16 1.13
CA LEU A 260 14.05 12.68 -0.19
C LEU A 260 15.58 12.49 -0.25
N ALA A 261 16.35 13.43 0.28
CA ALA A 261 17.80 13.27 0.39
C ALA A 261 18.19 12.08 1.28
N LYS A 262 17.48 11.88 2.40
CA LYS A 262 17.74 10.76 3.31
C LYS A 262 17.46 9.41 2.67
N VAL A 263 16.31 9.22 2.03
CA VAL A 263 15.96 7.94 1.39
C VAL A 263 16.88 7.65 0.20
N ARG A 264 17.33 8.67 -0.53
CA ARG A 264 18.38 8.50 -1.55
C ARG A 264 19.66 7.93 -0.95
N ASN A 265 20.10 8.44 0.20
CA ASN A 265 21.29 7.93 0.92
C ASN A 265 21.14 6.49 1.42
N PHE A 266 19.92 5.94 1.47
CA PHE A 266 19.70 4.52 1.74
C PHE A 266 19.74 3.64 0.48
N GLY A 267 20.08 4.19 -0.69
CA GLY A 267 20.13 3.46 -1.95
C GLY A 267 18.80 3.47 -2.74
N CYS A 268 17.85 4.32 -2.35
CA CYS A 268 16.59 4.45 -3.08
C CYS A 268 16.80 4.99 -4.50
N LYS A 269 16.04 4.44 -5.45
CA LYS A 269 15.97 4.90 -6.84
C LYS A 269 14.54 5.25 -7.27
N ILE A 270 13.54 4.53 -6.77
CA ILE A 270 12.12 4.76 -7.07
C ILE A 270 11.38 5.12 -5.79
N LEU A 271 10.64 6.21 -5.79
CA LEU A 271 9.78 6.63 -4.68
C LEU A 271 8.31 6.49 -5.03
N ARG A 272 7.62 5.62 -4.31
CA ARG A 272 6.16 5.54 -4.35
C ARG A 272 5.58 6.71 -3.57
N LEU A 273 4.73 7.53 -4.20
CA LEU A 273 4.00 8.58 -3.48
C LEU A 273 2.71 7.99 -2.91
N ASP A 274 2.75 7.62 -1.63
CA ASP A 274 1.59 7.06 -0.95
C ASP A 274 0.51 8.13 -0.72
N ALA A 275 -0.74 7.78 -1.01
CA ALA A 275 -1.93 8.59 -0.77
C ALA A 275 -1.81 10.06 -1.25
N PHE A 276 -1.02 10.31 -2.29
CA PHE A 276 -0.69 11.67 -2.74
C PHE A 276 -1.91 12.47 -3.19
N ALA A 277 -2.92 11.78 -3.75
CA ALA A 277 -4.18 12.40 -4.15
C ALA A 277 -4.91 13.13 -3.00
N TYR A 278 -4.64 12.78 -1.74
CA TYR A 278 -5.28 13.37 -0.56
C TYR A 278 -4.54 14.58 0.03
N LEU A 279 -3.32 14.87 -0.46
CA LEU A 279 -2.46 15.90 0.12
C LEU A 279 -3.06 17.31 0.00
N HIS A 280 -3.66 17.63 -1.15
CA HIS A 280 -4.25 18.93 -1.39
C HIS A 280 -5.66 19.03 -0.81
N LYS A 281 -5.81 19.84 0.25
CA LYS A 281 -7.09 20.09 0.92
C LYS A 281 -7.53 21.55 0.72
N GLU A 282 -8.76 21.72 0.27
CA GLU A 282 -9.34 23.03 -0.05
C GLU A 282 -10.86 22.99 0.19
N ILE A 283 -11.41 24.06 0.78
CA ILE A 283 -12.84 24.19 1.03
C ILE A 283 -13.61 24.13 -0.29
N GLY A 284 -14.74 23.40 -0.30
CA GLY A 284 -15.60 23.26 -1.47
C GLY A 284 -15.10 22.31 -2.56
N LYS A 285 -13.94 21.67 -2.37
CA LYS A 285 -13.41 20.61 -3.23
C LYS A 285 -13.61 19.23 -2.60
N SER A 286 -13.40 18.16 -3.37
CA SER A 286 -13.56 16.79 -2.88
C SER A 286 -12.46 16.33 -1.93
N ASN A 287 -11.28 16.97 -2.00
CA ASN A 287 -10.08 16.57 -1.28
C ASN A 287 -9.54 15.19 -1.70
N PHE A 288 -9.85 14.82 -2.94
CA PHE A 288 -9.23 13.74 -3.67
C PHE A 288 -8.85 14.23 -5.07
N PHE A 289 -7.55 14.25 -5.36
CA PHE A 289 -6.95 14.73 -6.61
C PHE A 289 -7.50 16.11 -7.04
N ASN A 290 -7.47 17.07 -6.11
CA ASN A 290 -7.97 18.42 -6.34
C ASN A 290 -7.18 19.14 -7.44
N LYS A 291 -7.85 19.54 -8.52
CA LYS A 291 -7.22 20.29 -9.62
C LYS A 291 -7.44 21.81 -9.46
N PRO A 292 -6.42 22.66 -9.77
CA PRO A 292 -5.07 22.31 -10.23
C PRO A 292 -4.05 22.01 -9.11
N GLY A 293 -4.41 22.19 -7.84
CA GLY A 293 -3.44 22.18 -6.73
C GLY A 293 -2.65 20.88 -6.54
N THR A 294 -3.25 19.72 -6.78
CA THR A 294 -2.53 18.43 -6.76
C THR A 294 -1.43 18.39 -7.82
N TRP A 295 -1.65 18.94 -9.01
CA TRP A 295 -0.61 19.02 -10.06
C TRP A 295 0.54 19.94 -9.65
N GLN A 296 0.24 21.08 -9.04
CA GLN A 296 1.26 22.00 -8.53
C GLN A 296 2.13 21.34 -7.46
N TYR A 297 1.51 20.59 -6.54
CA TYR A 297 2.25 19.83 -5.53
C TYR A 297 3.07 18.69 -6.14
N LEU A 298 2.55 18.03 -7.18
CA LEU A 298 3.23 16.92 -7.83
C LEU A 298 4.48 17.40 -8.56
N GLU A 299 4.38 18.54 -9.25
CA GLU A 299 5.53 19.16 -9.91
C GLU A 299 6.58 19.62 -8.89
N ARG A 300 6.16 20.25 -7.78
CA ARG A 300 7.08 20.68 -6.72
C ARG A 300 7.84 19.52 -6.10
N ILE A 301 7.18 18.40 -5.78
CA ILE A 301 7.87 17.22 -5.25
C ILE A 301 8.74 16.54 -6.30
N ASN A 302 8.35 16.57 -7.58
CA ASN A 302 9.14 16.06 -8.71
C ASN A 302 10.46 16.80 -8.86
N GLN A 303 10.47 18.13 -8.73
CA GLN A 303 11.71 18.92 -8.74
C GLN A 303 12.65 18.53 -7.60
N ILE A 304 12.10 18.26 -6.40
CA ILE A 304 12.90 17.77 -5.26
C ILE A 304 13.44 16.36 -5.55
N ALA A 305 12.64 15.48 -6.15
CA ALA A 305 13.04 14.12 -6.51
C ALA A 305 14.16 14.11 -7.56
N GLN A 306 14.06 14.94 -8.59
CA GLN A 306 15.07 15.07 -9.64
C GLN A 306 16.41 15.55 -9.09
N LYS A 307 16.43 16.51 -8.14
CA LYS A 307 17.66 16.94 -7.45
C LYS A 307 18.36 15.79 -6.70
N ASN A 308 17.62 14.77 -6.32
CA ASN A 308 18.12 13.60 -5.58
C ASN A 308 18.25 12.34 -6.46
N ASP A 309 18.12 12.45 -7.78
CA ASP A 309 18.20 11.31 -8.72
C ASP A 309 17.16 10.20 -8.43
N LEU A 310 15.96 10.61 -7.99
CA LEU A 310 14.83 9.74 -7.65
C LEU A 310 13.75 9.79 -8.73
N ILE A 311 13.16 8.63 -9.03
CA ILE A 311 12.02 8.49 -9.95
C ILE A 311 10.75 8.42 -9.12
N LEU A 312 9.78 9.30 -9.40
CA LEU A 312 8.48 9.26 -8.73
C LEU A 312 7.54 8.25 -9.38
N LEU A 313 6.81 7.53 -8.54
CA LEU A 313 5.76 6.60 -8.90
C LEU A 313 4.50 6.92 -8.07
N PRO A 314 3.64 7.83 -8.53
CA PRO A 314 2.40 8.14 -7.83
C PRO A 314 1.51 6.91 -7.72
N GLU A 315 1.03 6.61 -6.51
CA GLU A 315 -0.02 5.61 -6.33
C GLU A 315 -1.39 6.27 -6.45
N ILE A 316 -2.15 5.84 -7.45
CA ILE A 316 -3.47 6.39 -7.76
C ILE A 316 -4.36 5.22 -8.20
N HIS A 317 -5.31 4.87 -7.33
CA HIS A 317 -6.42 3.98 -7.68
C HIS A 317 -7.57 4.81 -8.24
N ALA A 318 -7.93 4.54 -9.48
CA ALA A 318 -9.01 5.22 -10.18
C ALA A 318 -9.60 4.30 -11.25
N GLU A 319 -10.92 4.41 -11.44
CA GLU A 319 -11.64 3.75 -12.54
C GLU A 319 -10.98 4.10 -13.88
N TYR A 320 -10.76 3.10 -14.73
CA TYR A 320 -10.15 3.26 -16.05
C TYR A 320 -10.84 4.37 -16.87
N GLY A 321 -12.18 4.39 -16.87
CA GLY A 321 -12.98 5.38 -17.58
C GLY A 321 -12.76 6.84 -17.13
N LEU A 322 -12.16 7.07 -15.96
CA LEU A 322 -11.78 8.42 -15.54
C LEU A 322 -10.59 8.98 -16.36
N ASN A 323 -9.82 8.12 -17.03
CA ASN A 323 -8.61 8.47 -17.79
C ASN A 323 -7.51 9.18 -16.97
N LEU A 324 -7.58 9.14 -15.63
CA LEU A 324 -6.57 9.78 -14.78
C LEU A 324 -5.17 9.18 -14.98
N HIS A 325 -5.09 7.88 -15.27
CA HIS A 325 -3.82 7.22 -15.61
C HIS A 325 -3.19 7.79 -16.90
N ASP A 326 -4.00 8.15 -17.91
CA ASP A 326 -3.54 8.79 -19.15
C ASP A 326 -3.07 10.22 -18.89
N GLU A 327 -3.78 10.98 -18.04
CA GLU A 327 -3.33 12.32 -17.62
C GLU A 327 -1.98 12.26 -16.89
N VAL A 328 -1.83 11.37 -15.91
CA VAL A 328 -0.58 11.21 -15.14
C VAL A 328 0.58 10.77 -16.03
N ALA A 329 0.35 9.86 -16.98
CA ALA A 329 1.36 9.43 -17.92
C ALA A 329 1.77 10.54 -18.91
N LYS A 330 0.82 11.39 -19.35
CA LYS A 330 1.10 12.55 -20.23
C LYS A 330 1.99 13.59 -19.57
N GLU A 331 1.86 13.77 -18.25
CA GLU A 331 2.76 14.60 -17.45
C GLU A 331 4.15 13.95 -17.22
N GLY A 332 4.41 12.79 -17.83
CA GLY A 332 5.72 12.13 -17.82
C GLY A 332 5.98 11.19 -16.64
N TYR A 333 5.00 11.01 -15.74
CA TYR A 333 5.14 10.12 -14.59
C TYR A 333 4.97 8.65 -14.97
N GLN A 334 5.66 7.78 -14.23
CA GLN A 334 5.40 6.34 -14.27
C GLN A 334 4.09 6.04 -13.53
N ILE A 335 3.32 5.06 -14.01
CA ILE A 335 2.06 4.65 -13.40
C ILE A 335 2.11 3.21 -12.89
N TYR A 336 1.31 2.90 -11.89
CA TYR A 336 1.00 1.50 -11.59
C TYR A 336 0.04 0.93 -12.62
N ASP A 337 0.26 -0.32 -13.02
CA ASP A 337 -0.72 -1.10 -13.76
C ASP A 337 -1.60 -1.86 -12.77
N PHE A 338 -2.56 -1.15 -12.19
CA PHE A 338 -3.61 -1.72 -11.34
C PHE A 338 -4.71 -2.42 -12.13
N PHE A 339 -4.64 -2.40 -13.47
CA PHE A 339 -5.60 -3.10 -14.32
C PHE A 339 -5.19 -4.57 -14.54
N LEU A 340 -3.89 -4.84 -14.66
CA LEU A 340 -3.37 -6.19 -14.90
C LEU A 340 -3.86 -7.27 -13.92
N PRO A 341 -3.93 -7.05 -12.58
CA PRO A 341 -4.37 -8.09 -11.66
C PRO A 341 -5.76 -8.64 -11.98
N GLY A 342 -6.75 -7.77 -12.16
CA GLY A 342 -8.10 -8.19 -12.48
C GLY A 342 -8.24 -8.70 -13.92
N LEU A 343 -7.57 -8.06 -14.90
CA LEU A 343 -7.51 -8.57 -16.28
C LEU A 343 -6.89 -9.97 -16.36
N MET A 344 -5.89 -10.27 -15.53
CA MET A 344 -5.26 -11.58 -15.48
C MET A 344 -6.23 -12.64 -14.99
N ILE A 345 -6.96 -12.37 -13.91
CA ILE A 345 -7.98 -13.30 -13.38
C ILE A 345 -9.05 -13.52 -14.44
N HIS A 346 -9.60 -12.44 -15.02
CA HIS A 346 -10.56 -12.53 -16.13
C HIS A 346 -10.04 -13.40 -17.28
N THR A 347 -8.82 -13.15 -17.73
CA THR A 347 -8.21 -13.85 -18.88
C THR A 347 -8.09 -15.36 -18.63
N LEU A 348 -7.69 -15.75 -17.41
CA LEU A 348 -7.49 -17.15 -17.04
C LEU A 348 -8.79 -17.89 -16.73
N GLU A 349 -9.79 -17.21 -16.15
CA GLU A 349 -11.07 -17.83 -15.80
C GLU A 349 -12.03 -17.91 -16.99
N THR A 350 -11.94 -16.98 -17.94
CA THR A 350 -12.77 -16.99 -19.17
C THR A 350 -12.09 -17.64 -20.37
N ALA A 351 -10.80 -17.99 -20.24
CA ALA A 351 -9.93 -18.42 -21.33
C ALA A 351 -9.97 -17.46 -22.54
N ASN A 352 -10.04 -16.15 -22.30
CA ASN A 352 -10.15 -15.12 -23.33
C ASN A 352 -9.08 -14.02 -23.16
N SER A 353 -8.28 -13.78 -24.19
CA SER A 353 -7.18 -12.80 -24.18
C SER A 353 -7.56 -11.40 -24.64
N LYS A 354 -8.77 -11.16 -25.15
CA LYS A 354 -9.14 -9.90 -25.84
C LYS A 354 -8.90 -8.66 -24.99
N ALA A 355 -9.42 -8.64 -23.76
CA ALA A 355 -9.31 -7.49 -22.86
C ALA A 355 -7.85 -7.21 -22.47
N LEU A 356 -7.10 -8.27 -22.14
CA LEU A 356 -5.67 -8.17 -21.86
C LEU A 356 -4.89 -7.61 -23.07
N LEU A 357 -5.11 -8.13 -24.27
CA LEU A 357 -4.42 -7.67 -25.49
C LEU A 357 -4.81 -6.23 -25.86
N ALA A 358 -6.06 -5.82 -25.62
CA ALA A 358 -6.47 -4.43 -25.79
C ALA A 358 -5.70 -3.50 -24.85
N TRP A 359 -5.55 -3.89 -23.58
CA TRP A 359 -4.75 -3.13 -22.61
C TRP A 359 -3.27 -3.07 -23.00
N VAL A 360 -2.67 -4.20 -23.42
CA VAL A 360 -1.27 -4.23 -23.88
C VAL A 360 -1.05 -3.28 -25.05
N LYS A 361 -1.96 -3.28 -26.03
CA LYS A 361 -1.92 -2.36 -27.18
C LYS A 361 -2.03 -0.90 -26.74
N ASN A 362 -2.87 -0.59 -25.75
CA ASN A 362 -2.96 0.76 -25.19
C ASN A 362 -1.65 1.22 -24.55
N ILE A 363 -1.02 0.37 -23.71
CA ILE A 363 0.29 0.67 -23.12
C ILE A 363 1.32 1.01 -24.21
N ILE A 364 1.39 0.20 -25.26
CA ILE A 364 2.35 0.38 -26.36
C ILE A 364 2.05 1.66 -27.14
N ASN A 365 0.81 1.83 -27.60
CA ASN A 365 0.42 2.95 -28.47
C ASN A 365 0.55 4.30 -27.78
N LYS A 366 0.31 4.34 -26.45
CA LYS A 366 0.41 5.56 -25.65
C LYS A 366 1.79 5.75 -25.02
N GLY A 367 2.68 4.77 -25.13
CA GLY A 367 4.02 4.83 -24.55
C GLY A 367 4.01 4.86 -23.02
N TYR A 368 3.04 4.24 -22.36
CA TYR A 368 2.96 4.24 -20.90
C TYR A 368 4.16 3.52 -20.28
N LYS A 369 4.75 4.14 -19.26
CA LYS A 369 5.73 3.51 -18.38
C LYS A 369 4.98 2.95 -17.19
N THR A 370 4.97 1.64 -17.03
CA THR A 370 4.20 0.98 -15.97
C THR A 370 5.08 0.23 -14.97
N VAL A 371 4.62 0.14 -13.72
CA VAL A 371 5.00 -0.93 -12.78
C VAL A 371 3.81 -1.84 -12.64
N ASN A 372 3.92 -3.07 -13.13
CA ASN A 372 2.82 -4.03 -13.11
C ASN A 372 2.95 -5.01 -11.95
N MET A 373 1.86 -5.68 -11.58
CA MET A 373 1.84 -6.65 -10.49
C MET A 373 0.77 -7.72 -10.69
N LEU A 374 0.84 -8.76 -9.87
CA LEU A 374 -0.26 -9.71 -9.64
C LEU A 374 -0.87 -9.43 -8.26
N GLY A 375 -0.28 -9.96 -7.19
CA GLY A 375 -0.54 -9.52 -5.82
C GLY A 375 0.33 -8.33 -5.39
N CYS A 376 -0.07 -7.71 -4.28
CA CYS A 376 0.73 -6.74 -3.53
C CYS A 376 0.31 -6.73 -2.04
N HIS A 377 0.75 -5.74 -1.26
CA HIS A 377 0.39 -5.62 0.15
C HIS A 377 -1.07 -5.22 0.41
N ASP A 378 -1.78 -4.77 -0.61
CA ASP A 378 -3.20 -4.41 -0.58
C ASP A 378 -4.07 -5.46 -1.29
N GLY A 379 -5.38 -5.24 -1.33
CA GLY A 379 -6.30 -6.16 -2.01
C GLY A 379 -6.21 -6.04 -3.55
N ILE A 380 -6.75 -7.05 -4.24
CA ILE A 380 -6.81 -7.09 -5.71
C ILE A 380 -7.71 -5.93 -6.19
N PRO A 381 -7.19 -5.00 -7.02
CA PRO A 381 -7.97 -3.93 -7.60
C PRO A 381 -8.98 -4.50 -8.61
N VAL A 382 -10.25 -4.13 -8.42
CA VAL A 382 -11.35 -4.52 -9.32
C VAL A 382 -12.14 -3.31 -9.82
N LEU A 383 -12.25 -2.27 -8.98
CA LEU A 383 -12.86 -0.98 -9.35
C LEU A 383 -12.09 -0.30 -10.49
N ASP A 384 -10.76 -0.44 -10.49
CA ASP A 384 -9.88 0.19 -11.46
C ASP A 384 -10.21 -0.19 -12.91
N LEU A 385 -10.89 -1.32 -13.15
CA LEU A 385 -11.28 -1.79 -14.50
C LEU A 385 -12.52 -1.09 -15.06
N LYS A 386 -13.29 -0.41 -14.21
CA LYS A 386 -14.63 0.09 -14.52
C LYS A 386 -14.59 1.30 -15.48
N GLY A 387 -15.66 1.45 -16.26
CA GLY A 387 -15.98 2.68 -16.97
C GLY A 387 -16.46 3.78 -16.03
N LYS A 388 -16.60 5.00 -16.54
CA LYS A 388 -17.08 6.13 -15.74
C LYS A 388 -17.74 7.19 -16.61
N ASP A 389 -18.86 7.74 -16.13
CA ASP A 389 -19.42 8.98 -16.66
C ASP A 389 -18.59 10.18 -16.25
N VAL A 390 -18.08 10.91 -17.24
CA VAL A 390 -17.33 12.14 -17.06
C VAL A 390 -17.99 13.23 -17.89
N ASN A 391 -18.55 14.25 -17.22
CA ASN A 391 -19.22 15.39 -17.85
C ASN A 391 -20.36 14.98 -18.82
N GLY A 392 -21.19 14.02 -18.42
CA GLY A 392 -22.32 13.54 -19.24
C GLY A 392 -21.94 12.62 -20.40
N LYS A 393 -20.68 12.19 -20.48
CA LYS A 393 -20.20 11.20 -21.45
C LYS A 393 -19.65 9.98 -20.73
N TYR A 394 -20.20 8.81 -21.05
CA TYR A 394 -19.70 7.54 -20.54
C TYR A 394 -18.41 7.15 -21.25
N ASN A 395 -17.33 7.07 -20.49
CA ASN A 395 -16.07 6.49 -20.94
C ASN A 395 -16.05 5.00 -20.57
N LYS A 396 -15.92 4.14 -21.57
CA LYS A 396 -15.94 2.69 -21.40
C LYS A 396 -14.77 2.21 -20.53
N GLY A 397 -15.04 1.20 -19.69
CA GLY A 397 -14.03 0.48 -18.91
C GLY A 397 -13.17 -0.47 -19.76
N LEU A 398 -12.21 -1.12 -19.11
CA LEU A 398 -11.47 -2.25 -19.71
C LEU A 398 -12.29 -3.54 -19.73
N LEU A 399 -13.25 -3.65 -18.79
CA LEU A 399 -14.25 -4.71 -18.70
C LEU A 399 -15.62 -4.08 -18.47
N GLU A 400 -16.68 -4.81 -18.83
CA GLU A 400 -18.06 -4.44 -18.46
C GLU A 400 -18.32 -4.75 -16.97
N ASP A 401 -19.29 -4.06 -16.36
CA ASP A 401 -19.62 -4.23 -14.93
C ASP A 401 -19.95 -5.70 -14.57
N THR A 402 -20.61 -6.44 -15.47
CA THR A 402 -20.93 -7.86 -15.27
C THR A 402 -19.69 -8.76 -15.27
N GLU A 403 -18.66 -8.41 -16.05
CA GLU A 403 -17.38 -9.13 -16.06
C GLU A 403 -16.57 -8.83 -14.79
N ILE A 404 -16.65 -7.60 -14.27
CA ILE A 404 -16.03 -7.22 -13.00
C ILE A 404 -16.71 -7.95 -11.83
N GLU A 405 -18.04 -8.02 -11.83
CA GLU A 405 -18.81 -8.80 -10.84
C GLU A 405 -18.47 -10.29 -10.89
N PHE A 406 -18.28 -10.87 -12.09
CA PHE A 406 -17.83 -12.25 -12.25
C PHE A 406 -16.47 -12.49 -11.56
N ILE A 407 -15.49 -11.61 -11.76
CA ILE A 407 -14.17 -11.70 -11.11
C ILE A 407 -14.33 -11.60 -9.59
N MET A 408 -15.11 -10.63 -9.13
CA MET A 408 -15.34 -10.42 -7.69
C MET A 408 -15.96 -11.66 -7.05
N ASN A 409 -17.05 -12.18 -7.61
CA ASN A 409 -17.73 -13.37 -7.10
C ASN A 409 -16.80 -14.57 -7.10
N THR A 410 -16.03 -14.77 -8.17
CA THR A 410 -15.02 -15.83 -8.27
C THR A 410 -14.01 -15.77 -7.13
N VAL A 411 -13.47 -14.57 -6.82
CA VAL A 411 -12.49 -14.41 -5.73
C VAL A 411 -13.15 -14.56 -4.35
N LEU A 412 -14.38 -14.09 -4.17
CA LEU A 412 -15.15 -14.24 -2.93
C LEU A 412 -15.49 -15.72 -2.63
N GLU A 413 -15.91 -16.48 -3.65
CA GLU A 413 -16.15 -17.92 -3.55
C GLU A 413 -14.87 -18.70 -3.17
N ARG A 414 -13.70 -18.16 -3.53
CA ARG A 414 -12.37 -18.68 -3.17
C ARG A 414 -11.86 -18.14 -1.82
N GLY A 415 -12.75 -17.57 -1.00
CA GLY A 415 -12.46 -17.10 0.36
C GLY A 415 -11.90 -15.68 0.44
N GLY A 416 -11.93 -14.90 -0.64
CA GLY A 416 -11.60 -13.49 -0.62
C GLY A 416 -12.55 -12.66 0.24
N ARG A 417 -12.10 -11.49 0.70
CA ARG A 417 -12.89 -10.57 1.53
C ARG A 417 -13.00 -9.20 0.89
N VAL A 418 -14.22 -8.78 0.56
CA VAL A 418 -14.47 -7.48 -0.05
C VAL A 418 -14.12 -6.33 0.89
N LYS A 419 -13.59 -5.26 0.30
CA LYS A 419 -13.49 -3.94 0.93
C LYS A 419 -14.36 -2.97 0.14
N ASN A 420 -15.38 -2.42 0.79
CA ASN A 420 -16.31 -1.45 0.20
C ASN A 420 -15.87 -0.01 0.49
N LEU A 421 -16.27 0.92 -0.37
CA LEU A 421 -16.29 2.36 -0.13
C LEU A 421 -17.65 2.76 0.44
N PHE A 422 -17.65 3.72 1.36
CA PHE A 422 -18.86 4.26 2.00
C PHE A 422 -18.90 5.78 1.90
N ASP A 423 -20.09 6.36 1.85
CA ASP A 423 -20.30 7.82 1.94
C ASP A 423 -20.25 8.32 3.39
N ALA A 424 -20.40 9.62 3.60
CA ALA A 424 -20.38 10.23 4.94
C ALA A 424 -21.52 9.73 5.84
N SER A 425 -22.63 9.30 5.25
CA SER A 425 -23.79 8.71 5.93
C SER A 425 -23.63 7.20 6.20
N GLY A 426 -22.56 6.59 5.69
CA GLY A 426 -22.27 5.15 5.85
C GLY A 426 -22.89 4.25 4.77
N ASN A 427 -23.49 4.80 3.71
CA ASN A 427 -24.04 4.00 2.61
C ASN A 427 -22.92 3.51 1.70
N LYS A 428 -23.03 2.27 1.20
CA LYS A 428 -22.07 1.69 0.25
C LYS A 428 -22.11 2.47 -1.07
N ILE A 429 -20.97 3.05 -1.46
CA ILE A 429 -20.80 3.74 -2.76
C ILE A 429 -20.41 2.74 -3.84
N SER A 430 -19.38 1.93 -3.59
CA SER A 430 -18.83 0.98 -4.56
C SER A 430 -17.95 -0.05 -3.87
N TYR A 431 -17.55 -1.09 -4.59
CA TYR A 431 -16.44 -1.96 -4.21
C TYR A 431 -15.10 -1.28 -4.51
N TYR A 432 -14.08 -1.50 -3.68
CA TYR A 432 -12.73 -0.94 -3.90
C TYR A 432 -11.76 -2.04 -4.35
N GLN A 433 -11.57 -3.02 -3.46
CA GLN A 433 -10.59 -4.11 -3.62
C GLN A 433 -11.16 -5.40 -3.04
N VAL A 434 -10.63 -6.55 -3.47
CA VAL A 434 -10.90 -7.86 -2.86
C VAL A 434 -9.63 -8.38 -2.20
N ASN A 435 -9.64 -8.57 -0.88
CA ASN A 435 -8.48 -9.07 -0.14
C ASN A 435 -8.40 -10.59 -0.28
N ALA A 436 -7.36 -11.07 -0.96
CA ALA A 436 -7.00 -12.48 -1.10
C ALA A 436 -5.51 -12.55 -1.50
N THR A 437 -4.86 -13.70 -1.30
CA THR A 437 -3.61 -13.97 -2.04
C THR A 437 -3.93 -14.20 -3.51
N PHE A 438 -3.01 -13.83 -4.40
CA PHE A 438 -3.25 -14.03 -5.83
C PHE A 438 -3.34 -15.51 -6.19
N PHE A 439 -2.60 -16.37 -5.48
CA PHE A 439 -2.68 -17.82 -5.65
C PHE A 439 -4.05 -18.38 -5.26
N SER A 440 -4.62 -18.00 -4.11
CA SER A 440 -5.98 -18.42 -3.73
C SER A 440 -7.03 -17.81 -4.66
N ALA A 441 -6.84 -16.58 -5.14
CA ALA A 441 -7.69 -15.98 -6.17
C ALA A 441 -7.71 -16.78 -7.49
N LEU A 442 -6.65 -17.54 -7.80
CA LEU A 442 -6.56 -18.47 -8.93
C LEU A 442 -6.96 -19.92 -8.57
N ASN A 443 -7.73 -20.09 -7.49
CA ASN A 443 -8.17 -21.38 -6.95
C ASN A 443 -7.02 -22.30 -6.55
N GLU A 444 -5.89 -21.72 -6.13
CA GLU A 444 -4.69 -22.45 -5.71
C GLU A 444 -4.14 -23.39 -6.79
N ASN A 445 -4.36 -23.02 -8.07
CA ASN A 445 -3.89 -23.77 -9.22
C ASN A 445 -2.48 -23.31 -9.63
N GLU A 446 -1.49 -24.19 -9.46
CA GLU A 446 -0.08 -23.90 -9.74
C GLU A 446 0.17 -23.54 -11.21
N GLN A 447 -0.53 -24.18 -12.15
CA GLN A 447 -0.38 -23.89 -13.57
C GLN A 447 -0.96 -22.51 -13.93
N LYS A 448 -2.10 -22.13 -13.35
CA LYS A 448 -2.65 -20.77 -13.49
C LYS A 448 -1.66 -19.72 -12.97
N LEU A 449 -1.06 -19.96 -11.79
CA LEU A 449 -0.06 -19.05 -11.23
C LEU A 449 1.19 -18.93 -12.13
N LEU A 450 1.67 -20.05 -12.67
CA LEU A 450 2.81 -20.04 -13.61
C LEU A 450 2.50 -19.29 -14.89
N LEU A 451 1.34 -19.54 -15.50
CA LEU A 451 0.92 -18.84 -16.71
C LEU A 451 0.70 -17.35 -16.43
N ALA A 452 0.08 -16.99 -15.30
CA ALA A 452 -0.06 -15.60 -14.87
C ALA A 452 1.29 -14.89 -14.75
N ARG A 453 2.28 -15.55 -14.12
CA ARG A 453 3.65 -15.03 -14.00
C ARG A 453 4.32 -14.88 -15.37
N ALA A 454 4.16 -15.86 -16.26
CA ALA A 454 4.73 -15.81 -17.60
C ALA A 454 4.16 -14.64 -18.41
N ILE A 455 2.85 -14.45 -18.39
CA ILE A 455 2.18 -13.32 -19.04
C ILE A 455 2.67 -12.01 -18.42
N GLN A 456 2.70 -11.89 -17.09
CA GLN A 456 3.19 -10.70 -16.40
C GLN A 456 4.62 -10.32 -16.83
N MET A 457 5.54 -11.28 -16.91
CA MET A 457 6.92 -11.01 -17.32
C MET A 457 7.02 -10.53 -18.78
N PHE A 458 6.06 -10.89 -19.63
CA PHE A 458 5.99 -10.44 -21.03
C PHE A 458 5.21 -9.13 -21.22
N MET A 459 4.51 -8.63 -20.20
CA MET A 459 3.87 -7.31 -20.23
C MET A 459 4.93 -6.19 -20.29
N PRO A 460 4.68 -5.09 -21.02
CA PRO A 460 5.52 -3.90 -20.93
C PRO A 460 5.53 -3.33 -19.50
N GLY A 461 6.67 -2.77 -19.11
CA GLY A 461 6.88 -2.19 -17.77
C GLY A 461 7.77 -3.02 -16.86
N ILE A 462 7.93 -2.52 -15.64
CA ILE A 462 8.70 -3.16 -14.56
C ILE A 462 7.78 -4.15 -13.84
N PRO A 463 8.07 -5.47 -13.87
CA PRO A 463 7.22 -6.43 -13.18
C PRO A 463 7.57 -6.53 -11.70
N GLN A 464 6.60 -6.19 -10.85
CA GLN A 464 6.68 -6.32 -9.40
C GLN A 464 6.10 -7.66 -8.95
N VAL A 465 6.83 -8.37 -8.10
CA VAL A 465 6.51 -9.70 -7.60
C VAL A 465 6.32 -9.65 -6.10
N TRP A 466 5.10 -9.93 -5.64
CA TRP A 466 4.81 -10.07 -4.23
C TRP A 466 5.47 -11.33 -3.67
N TYR A 467 6.16 -11.20 -2.52
CA TYR A 467 6.89 -12.32 -1.93
C TYR A 467 6.00 -13.54 -1.69
N LEU A 468 4.75 -13.33 -1.29
CA LEU A 468 3.84 -14.43 -0.97
C LEU A 468 3.39 -15.19 -2.23
N ASP A 469 3.19 -14.47 -3.34
CA ASP A 469 2.86 -15.09 -4.64
C ASP A 469 4.03 -15.93 -5.18
N LEU A 470 5.28 -15.48 -4.95
CA LEU A 470 6.47 -16.23 -5.35
C LEU A 470 6.51 -17.62 -4.73
N PHE A 471 6.04 -17.77 -3.50
CA PHE A 471 6.00 -19.04 -2.77
C PHE A 471 4.64 -19.77 -2.85
N ALA A 472 3.74 -19.31 -3.74
CA ALA A 472 2.37 -19.80 -3.88
C ALA A 472 1.64 -19.85 -2.51
N GLY A 473 1.74 -18.74 -1.77
CA GLY A 473 1.12 -18.60 -0.46
C GLY A 473 -0.41 -18.48 -0.56
N LYS A 474 -1.09 -19.11 0.40
CA LYS A 474 -2.55 -19.18 0.46
C LYS A 474 -3.13 -18.15 1.42
N ASN A 475 -4.43 -17.89 1.31
CA ASN A 475 -5.19 -17.04 2.23
C ASN A 475 -4.92 -17.42 3.70
N ASN A 476 -4.52 -16.43 4.50
CA ASN A 476 -4.34 -16.60 5.95
C ASN A 476 -5.57 -16.13 6.72
N TYR A 477 -6.56 -17.02 6.80
CA TYR A 477 -7.83 -16.74 7.47
C TYR A 477 -7.66 -16.43 8.96
N ALA A 478 -6.72 -17.10 9.64
CA ALA A 478 -6.47 -16.87 11.06
C ALA A 478 -5.96 -15.44 11.31
N ALA A 479 -5.01 -14.96 10.51
CA ALA A 479 -4.52 -13.59 10.59
C ALA A 479 -5.63 -12.57 10.26
N ALA A 480 -6.39 -12.84 9.20
CA ALA A 480 -7.50 -11.96 8.79
C ALA A 480 -8.62 -11.87 9.84
N ASN A 481 -8.91 -12.95 10.57
CA ASN A 481 -9.89 -12.96 11.66
C ASN A 481 -9.40 -12.23 12.90
N LYS A 482 -8.10 -12.31 13.21
CA LYS A 482 -7.51 -11.67 14.40
C LYS A 482 -7.49 -10.14 14.31
N GLY A 483 -7.34 -9.58 13.10
CA GLY A 483 -7.20 -8.13 12.90
C GLY A 483 -8.50 -7.33 12.83
N GLY A 484 -9.68 -7.94 13.05
CA GLY A 484 -10.97 -7.25 12.96
C GLY A 484 -11.29 -6.71 11.56
N SER A 485 -12.12 -5.66 11.47
CA SER A 485 -12.56 -5.07 10.19
C SER A 485 -11.42 -4.46 9.36
N GLY A 486 -10.36 -3.97 10.01
CA GLY A 486 -9.13 -3.52 9.34
C GLY A 486 -8.15 -4.65 8.97
N GLY A 487 -8.33 -5.83 9.56
CA GLY A 487 -7.44 -6.99 9.45
C GLY A 487 -7.56 -7.79 8.16
N HIS A 488 -8.55 -7.51 7.31
CA HIS A 488 -8.76 -8.29 6.09
C HIS A 488 -7.53 -8.31 5.16
N LYS A 489 -6.69 -7.26 5.18
CA LYS A 489 -5.43 -7.24 4.40
C LYS A 489 -4.42 -8.29 4.87
N GLU A 490 -4.45 -8.69 6.14
CA GLU A 490 -3.53 -9.69 6.70
C GLU A 490 -3.72 -11.08 6.09
N ILE A 491 -4.84 -11.33 5.40
CA ILE A 491 -5.06 -12.55 4.61
C ILE A 491 -3.95 -12.79 3.58
N ASN A 492 -3.29 -11.73 3.10
CA ASN A 492 -2.26 -11.75 2.06
C ASN A 492 -0.88 -11.27 2.57
N ARG A 493 -0.62 -11.31 3.88
CA ARG A 493 0.62 -10.77 4.47
C ARG A 493 1.30 -11.71 5.46
N THR A 494 1.16 -13.02 5.23
CA THR A 494 1.76 -14.08 6.05
C THR A 494 3.28 -13.97 6.05
N THR A 495 3.89 -13.83 7.22
CA THR A 495 5.35 -13.96 7.37
C THR A 495 5.78 -15.41 7.11
N LEU A 496 6.78 -15.60 6.26
CA LEU A 496 7.35 -16.90 5.93
C LEU A 496 8.62 -17.13 6.75
N THR A 497 8.73 -18.27 7.43
CA THR A 497 9.95 -18.64 8.14
C THR A 497 11.04 -19.09 7.17
N ASN A 498 12.31 -19.11 7.60
CA ASN A 498 13.40 -19.67 6.77
C ASN A 498 13.13 -21.13 6.36
N LYS A 499 12.44 -21.92 7.20
CA LYS A 499 11.98 -23.28 6.86
C LYS A 499 10.93 -23.28 5.74
N ASP A 500 10.03 -22.30 5.72
CA ASP A 500 9.04 -22.16 4.64
C ASP A 500 9.72 -21.83 3.32
N ILE A 501 10.80 -21.03 3.34
CA ILE A 501 11.63 -20.75 2.16
C ILE A 501 12.30 -22.02 1.65
N GLU A 502 12.95 -22.79 2.53
CA GLU A 502 13.58 -24.06 2.15
C GLU A 502 12.58 -25.07 1.59
N LYS A 503 11.37 -25.14 2.17
CA LYS A 503 10.29 -25.99 1.64
C LYS A 503 9.77 -25.44 0.31
N GLY A 504 9.62 -24.13 0.19
CA GLY A 504 9.16 -23.45 -1.01
C GLY A 504 10.07 -23.70 -2.21
N LEU A 505 11.39 -23.65 -1.99
CA LEU A 505 12.41 -23.92 -3.01
C LEU A 505 12.45 -25.38 -3.48
N LYS A 506 11.72 -26.29 -2.84
CA LYS A 506 11.50 -27.68 -3.32
C LYS A 506 10.29 -27.82 -4.24
N LYS A 507 9.42 -26.80 -4.31
CA LYS A 507 8.21 -26.84 -5.14
C LYS A 507 8.53 -26.46 -6.58
N GLU A 508 8.03 -27.22 -7.53
CA GLU A 508 8.24 -26.92 -8.95
C GLU A 508 7.71 -25.54 -9.35
N VAL A 509 6.51 -25.17 -8.88
CA VAL A 509 5.90 -23.86 -9.16
C VAL A 509 6.82 -22.69 -8.78
N VAL A 510 7.56 -22.79 -7.67
CA VAL A 510 8.48 -21.74 -7.21
C VAL A 510 9.71 -21.69 -8.09
N LEU A 511 10.35 -22.84 -8.35
CA LEU A 511 11.55 -22.92 -9.20
C LEU A 511 11.26 -22.49 -10.65
N LYS A 512 10.10 -22.86 -11.18
CA LYS A 512 9.63 -22.47 -12.51
C LYS A 512 9.35 -20.96 -12.59
N GLN A 513 8.72 -20.35 -11.57
CA GLN A 513 8.58 -18.89 -11.48
C GLN A 513 9.96 -18.20 -11.48
N LEU A 514 10.89 -18.63 -10.62
CA LEU A 514 12.25 -18.08 -10.54
C LEU A 514 12.99 -18.16 -11.89
N ARG A 515 12.81 -19.26 -12.64
CA ARG A 515 13.40 -19.42 -13.98
C ARG A 515 12.85 -18.42 -14.99
N ILE A 516 11.54 -18.19 -15.01
CA ILE A 516 10.89 -17.22 -15.90
C ILE A 516 11.34 -15.79 -15.53
N MET A 517 11.38 -15.49 -14.23
CA MET A 517 11.81 -14.18 -13.72
C MET A 517 13.27 -13.89 -14.03
N ARG A 518 14.17 -14.88 -13.85
CA ARG A 518 15.59 -14.74 -14.26
C ARG A 518 15.73 -14.44 -15.74
N LEU A 519 14.97 -15.13 -16.61
CA LEU A 519 14.97 -14.83 -18.05
C LEU A 519 14.56 -13.38 -18.30
N ARG A 520 13.49 -12.90 -17.65
CA ARG A 520 13.02 -11.52 -17.76
C ARG A 520 14.05 -10.48 -17.31
N ASN A 521 14.85 -10.83 -16.31
CA ASN A 521 15.83 -9.95 -15.69
C ASN A 521 17.18 -9.90 -16.44
N THR A 522 17.50 -10.93 -17.24
CA THR A 522 18.82 -11.11 -17.87
C THR A 522 18.82 -11.07 -19.40
N SER A 523 17.70 -11.35 -20.07
CA SER A 523 17.64 -11.34 -21.54
C SER A 523 17.51 -9.92 -22.09
N LYS A 524 18.40 -9.52 -22.99
CA LYS A 524 18.36 -8.17 -23.59
C LYS A 524 17.18 -8.02 -24.56
N ALA A 525 16.49 -9.10 -24.93
CA ALA A 525 15.25 -9.04 -25.72
C ALA A 525 14.22 -8.07 -25.10
N PHE A 526 14.10 -8.04 -23.77
CA PHE A 526 13.16 -7.18 -23.04
C PHE A 526 13.58 -5.70 -22.97
N LEU A 527 14.76 -5.33 -23.50
CA LEU A 527 15.15 -3.94 -23.74
C LEU A 527 14.69 -3.42 -25.11
N GLY A 528 14.15 -4.30 -25.95
CA GLY A 528 13.75 -3.98 -27.31
C GLY A 528 12.27 -3.65 -27.46
N LYS A 529 11.68 -4.07 -28.58
CA LYS A 529 10.28 -3.80 -28.93
C LYS A 529 9.43 -5.05 -28.70
N ILE A 530 8.26 -4.84 -28.11
CA ILE A 530 7.21 -5.84 -27.99
C ILE A 530 6.38 -5.90 -29.29
N VAL A 531 5.99 -7.11 -29.68
CA VAL A 531 5.12 -7.43 -30.81
C VAL A 531 4.03 -8.38 -30.32
N ILE A 532 2.79 -8.00 -30.58
CA ILE A 532 1.62 -8.85 -30.34
C ILE A 532 1.29 -9.54 -31.66
N ASN A 533 1.55 -10.84 -31.74
CA ASN A 533 1.31 -11.62 -32.95
C ASN A 533 -0.14 -12.10 -32.99
N ASP A 534 -0.65 -12.36 -34.19
CA ASP A 534 -1.99 -12.91 -34.36
C ASP A 534 -2.13 -14.28 -33.69
N SER A 535 -3.23 -14.45 -32.95
CA SER A 535 -3.60 -15.68 -32.26
C SER A 535 -5.11 -15.78 -32.10
N LYS A 536 -5.61 -16.99 -31.81
CA LYS A 536 -7.02 -17.19 -31.42
C LYS A 536 -7.31 -16.50 -30.09
N GLU A 537 -8.59 -16.25 -29.80
CA GLU A 537 -9.02 -15.57 -28.56
C GLU A 537 -8.54 -16.29 -27.29
N ASN A 538 -8.52 -17.62 -27.31
CA ASN A 538 -8.04 -18.45 -26.21
C ASN A 538 -6.53 -18.73 -26.25
N GLN A 539 -5.76 -17.94 -27.00
CA GLN A 539 -4.32 -18.08 -27.14
C GLN A 539 -3.63 -16.72 -27.00
N LEU A 540 -2.38 -16.76 -26.55
CA LEU A 540 -1.49 -15.59 -26.51
C LEU A 540 -0.22 -15.89 -27.28
N ASN A 541 0.24 -14.93 -28.08
CA ASN A 541 1.52 -14.99 -28.78
C ASN A 541 2.24 -13.64 -28.73
N ILE A 542 3.07 -13.44 -27.71
CA ILE A 542 3.76 -12.16 -27.44
C ILE A 542 5.25 -12.36 -27.67
N THR A 543 5.90 -11.44 -28.41
CA THR A 543 7.33 -11.50 -28.68
C THR A 543 8.02 -10.19 -28.33
N TRP A 544 9.12 -10.25 -27.61
CA TRP A 544 10.08 -9.17 -27.42
C TRP A 544 11.27 -9.38 -28.34
N ASN A 545 11.68 -8.35 -29.08
CA ASN A 545 12.82 -8.38 -30.00
C ASN A 545 13.76 -7.21 -29.74
N ASN A 546 15.06 -7.51 -29.59
CA ASN A 546 16.14 -6.54 -29.52
C ASN A 546 17.29 -7.01 -30.42
N ASN A 547 17.38 -6.43 -31.63
CA ASN A 547 18.36 -6.84 -32.65
C ASN A 547 18.27 -8.35 -32.97
N LYS A 548 19.33 -9.12 -32.67
CA LYS A 548 19.38 -10.58 -32.85
C LYS A 548 18.78 -11.36 -31.68
N GLU A 549 18.46 -10.68 -30.58
CA GLU A 549 17.89 -11.31 -29.39
C GLU A 549 16.36 -11.25 -29.38
N PHE A 550 15.71 -12.35 -28.99
CA PHE A 550 14.26 -12.41 -28.83
C PHE A 550 13.84 -13.26 -27.63
N ALA A 551 12.61 -13.02 -27.16
CA ALA A 551 11.88 -13.89 -26.26
C ALA A 551 10.41 -13.93 -26.71
N GLN A 552 9.84 -15.12 -26.88
CA GLN A 552 8.48 -15.33 -27.37
C GLN A 552 7.71 -16.25 -26.42
N LEU A 553 6.59 -15.74 -25.91
CA LEU A 553 5.60 -16.49 -25.14
C LEU A 553 4.48 -16.95 -26.08
N LYS A 554 4.24 -18.27 -26.13
CA LYS A 554 3.04 -18.87 -26.75
C LYS A 554 2.26 -19.62 -25.68
N ALA A 555 1.01 -19.26 -25.45
CA ALA A 555 0.15 -19.89 -24.44
C ALA A 555 -1.22 -20.26 -25.00
N ASN A 556 -1.79 -21.33 -24.46
CA ASN A 556 -3.18 -21.73 -24.66
C ASN A 556 -3.91 -21.57 -23.32
N LEU A 557 -4.87 -20.64 -23.28
CA LEU A 557 -5.61 -20.29 -22.06
C LEU A 557 -6.60 -21.38 -21.65
N SER A 558 -7.08 -22.21 -22.57
CA SER A 558 -8.00 -23.31 -22.27
C SER A 558 -7.29 -24.48 -21.61
N THR A 559 -6.07 -24.82 -22.06
CA THR A 559 -5.27 -25.93 -21.50
C THR A 559 -4.28 -25.47 -20.44
N LEU A 560 -4.10 -24.15 -20.29
CA LEU A 560 -3.09 -23.50 -19.45
C LEU A 560 -1.63 -23.86 -19.80
N SER A 561 -1.39 -24.53 -20.92
CA SER A 561 -0.05 -24.91 -21.37
C SER A 561 0.62 -23.75 -22.12
N PHE A 562 1.94 -23.61 -21.94
CA PHE A 562 2.67 -22.55 -22.59
C PHE A 562 4.14 -22.88 -22.84
N THR A 563 4.73 -22.15 -23.78
CA THR A 563 6.15 -22.25 -24.10
C THR A 563 6.78 -20.87 -24.17
N ILE A 564 8.04 -20.78 -23.75
CA ILE A 564 8.87 -19.59 -23.92
C ILE A 564 10.07 -19.97 -24.78
N ASN A 565 10.11 -19.50 -26.03
CA ASN A 565 11.26 -19.63 -26.91
C ASN A 565 12.08 -18.35 -26.82
N PHE A 566 13.40 -18.44 -26.63
CA PHE A 566 14.25 -17.27 -26.49
C PHE A 566 15.65 -17.52 -27.01
N SER A 567 16.31 -16.46 -27.44
CA SER A 567 17.73 -16.50 -27.79
C SER A 567 18.59 -16.25 -26.55
N GLU A 568 19.65 -17.03 -26.39
CA GLU A 568 20.68 -16.81 -25.39
C GLU A 568 22.03 -17.18 -26.01
N ASN A 569 22.98 -16.24 -26.06
CA ASN A 569 24.30 -16.44 -26.67
C ASN A 569 24.23 -17.00 -28.12
N ASN A 570 23.33 -16.44 -28.94
CA ASN A 570 23.04 -16.89 -30.32
C ASN A 570 22.45 -18.31 -30.44
N ILE A 571 22.05 -18.95 -29.35
CA ILE A 571 21.38 -20.26 -29.34
C ILE A 571 19.90 -20.07 -29.00
N ILE A 572 19.01 -20.75 -29.73
CA ILE A 572 17.58 -20.78 -29.41
C ILE A 572 17.34 -21.82 -28.33
N LYS A 573 16.76 -21.38 -27.21
CA LYS A 573 16.33 -22.23 -26.10
C LYS A 573 14.81 -22.20 -25.98
N LYS A 574 14.27 -23.27 -25.39
CA LYS A 574 12.83 -23.44 -25.17
C LYS A 574 12.56 -23.86 -23.74
N LEU A 575 11.62 -23.17 -23.09
CA LEU A 575 10.96 -23.63 -21.87
C LEU A 575 9.57 -24.11 -22.22
N THR A 576 9.16 -25.24 -21.66
CA THR A 576 7.82 -25.81 -21.82
C THR A 576 7.23 -26.02 -20.44
N PHE A 577 5.98 -25.61 -20.25
CA PHE A 577 5.26 -25.64 -18.98
C PHE A 577 3.84 -26.16 -19.17
#